data_AF-A0AA43Z9T1-F1
#
_entry.id   AF-A0AA43Z9T1-F1
#
_cell.length_a   1.000
_cell.length_b   1.000
_cell.length_c   1.000
_cell.angle_alpha   90.00
_cell.angle_beta   90.00
_cell.angle_gamma   90.00
#
_symmetry.space_group_name_H-M   'P 1'
#
loop_
_entity.id
_entity.type
_entity.pdbx_description
1 polymer ?
#
loop_
_entity_poly.entity_id
_entity_poly.type
_entity_poly.pdbx_seq_one_letter_code
_entity_poly.pdbx_strand_id
1 'polypeptide(L)'
;MHVFVPCNAETPLWLVADEATDHRLEAQYTSLVSEPYEEAFAVLRGTPGPQLDCPGCRDFPGSFRVSEIIEYRLAEAGDCR
;
A
#
# COMPACT_ATOMS: atom_id res chain seq x y z
N MET A 1 0.57 4.01 7.92
CA MET A 1 -0.58 4.50 7.11
C MET A 1 -0.17 4.58 5.65
N HIS A 2 -0.73 3.74 4.77
CA HIS A 2 -0.19 3.53 3.41
C HIS A 2 -1.25 3.63 2.34
N VAL A 3 -0.96 4.45 1.32
CA VAL A 3 -1.70 4.46 0.05
C VAL A 3 -1.08 3.42 -0.86
N PHE A 4 -1.90 2.61 -1.51
CA PHE A 4 -1.43 1.61 -2.46
C PHE A 4 -2.05 1.85 -3.84
N VAL A 5 -1.21 1.97 -4.85
CA VAL A 5 -1.64 2.06 -6.25
C VAL A 5 -1.41 0.69 -6.88
N PRO A 6 -2.46 -0.10 -7.17
CA PRO A 6 -2.28 -1.40 -7.79
C PRO A 6 -1.66 -1.24 -9.19
N CYS A 7 -0.75 -2.16 -9.55
CA CYS A 7 -0.25 -2.24 -10.91
C CYS A 7 -1.43 -2.31 -11.91
N ASN A 8 -1.35 -1.54 -13.00
CA ASN A 8 -2.38 -1.44 -14.02
C ASN A 8 -3.74 -0.88 -13.55
N ALA A 9 -3.78 -0.17 -12.41
CA ALA A 9 -4.96 0.55 -11.95
C ALA A 9 -4.66 2.04 -11.82
N GLU A 10 -5.64 2.88 -12.17
CA GLU A 10 -5.55 4.33 -12.02
C GLU A 10 -6.04 4.82 -10.65
N THR A 11 -6.70 3.95 -9.89
CA THR A 11 -7.35 4.32 -8.63
C THR A 11 -6.53 3.83 -7.43
N PRO A 12 -6.02 4.76 -6.59
CA PRO A 12 -5.36 4.37 -5.35
C PRO A 12 -6.35 3.76 -4.37
N LEU A 13 -5.89 2.80 -3.59
CA LEU A 13 -6.64 2.13 -2.53
C LEU A 13 -6.01 2.43 -1.18
N TRP A 14 -6.85 2.49 -0.15
CA TRP A 14 -6.40 2.56 1.22
C TRP A 14 -5.99 1.19 1.74
N LEU A 15 -4.74 1.02 2.24
CA LEU A 15 -4.35 -0.24 2.87
C LEU A 15 -4.95 -0.37 4.27
N VAL A 16 -5.50 -1.55 4.54
CA VAL A 16 -5.97 -1.96 5.87
C VAL A 16 -5.25 -3.24 6.24
N ALA A 17 -4.60 -3.26 7.39
CA ALA A 17 -3.95 -4.44 7.91
C ALA A 17 -4.20 -4.56 9.42
N ASP A 18 -3.87 -5.71 10.01
CA ASP A 18 -3.74 -5.77 11.46
C ASP A 18 -2.56 -4.92 11.95
N GLU A 19 -2.50 -4.64 13.24
CA GLU A 19 -1.49 -3.76 13.84
C GLU A 19 -0.06 -4.21 13.55
N ALA A 20 0.21 -5.52 13.66
CA ALA A 20 1.54 -6.08 13.40
C ALA A 20 1.96 -5.91 11.93
N THR A 21 1.03 -6.14 11.00
CA THR A 21 1.27 -6.01 9.57
C THR A 21 1.40 -4.55 9.16
N ASP A 22 0.58 -3.65 9.71
CA ASP A 22 0.67 -2.21 9.43
C ASP A 22 2.02 -1.64 9.89
N HIS A 23 2.46 -2.00 11.10
CA HIS A 23 3.79 -1.63 11.58
C HIS A 23 4.92 -2.17 10.72
N ARG A 24 4.79 -3.40 10.20
CA ARG A 24 5.77 -3.98 9.29
C ARG A 24 5.81 -3.22 7.96
N LEU A 25 4.64 -2.90 7.38
CA LEU A 25 4.55 -2.09 6.16
C LEU A 25 5.21 -0.72 6.36
N GLU A 26 4.95 -0.06 7.50
CA GLU A 26 5.52 1.25 7.82
C GLU A 26 7.03 1.21 8.03
N ALA A 27 7.53 0.24 8.79
CA ALA A 27 8.96 0.06 9.00
C ALA A 27 9.69 -0.23 7.67
N GLN A 28 9.12 -1.07 6.80
CA GLN A 28 9.74 -1.35 5.51
C GLN A 28 9.70 -0.13 4.59
N TYR A 29 8.56 0.57 4.50
CA TYR A 29 8.45 1.79 3.70
C TYR A 29 9.49 2.83 4.11
N THR A 30 9.54 3.16 5.40
CA THR A 30 10.48 4.16 5.96
C THR A 30 11.96 3.76 5.83
N SER A 31 12.26 2.47 5.68
CA SER A 31 13.62 1.99 5.43
C SER A 31 14.06 2.09 3.97
N LEU A 32 13.11 2.22 3.04
CA LEU A 32 13.35 2.22 1.60
C LEU A 32 13.17 3.61 0.99
N VAL A 33 12.15 4.34 1.44
CA VAL A 33 11.77 5.66 0.96
C VAL A 33 12.28 6.72 1.92
N SER A 34 13.14 7.59 1.43
CA SER A 34 13.80 8.64 2.21
C SER A 34 13.50 10.04 1.70
N GLU A 35 13.17 10.18 0.42
CA GLU A 35 12.80 11.46 -0.19
C GLU A 35 11.29 11.55 -0.44
N PRO A 36 10.72 12.76 -0.47
CA PRO A 36 9.35 12.97 -0.95
C PRO A 36 9.19 12.41 -2.37
N TYR A 37 8.03 11.83 -2.66
CA TYR A 37 7.65 11.27 -3.96
C TYR A 37 8.37 9.98 -4.40
N GLU A 38 9.23 9.41 -3.56
CA GLU A 38 9.71 8.04 -3.78
C GLU A 38 8.62 7.02 -3.47
N GLU A 39 8.64 5.91 -4.21
CA GLU A 39 7.69 4.82 -4.08
C GLU A 39 8.43 3.53 -3.74
N ALA A 40 7.74 2.64 -3.01
CA ALA A 40 8.19 1.28 -2.80
C ALA A 40 7.32 0.30 -3.58
N PHE A 41 7.91 -0.79 -4.06
CA PHE A 41 7.18 -1.86 -4.71
C PHE A 41 6.78 -2.91 -3.67
N ALA A 42 5.51 -3.33 -3.72
CA ALA A 42 5.00 -4.38 -2.87
C ALA A 42 4.09 -5.34 -3.64
N VAL A 43 4.23 -6.63 -3.35
CA VAL A 43 3.27 -7.67 -3.76
C VAL A 43 2.53 -8.10 -2.51
N LEU A 44 1.22 -7.85 -2.50
CA LEU A 44 0.37 -8.09 -1.34
C LEU A 44 -0.72 -9.11 -1.67
N ARG A 45 -1.02 -9.99 -0.73
CA ARG A 45 -2.24 -10.80 -0.74
C ARG A 45 -3.27 -10.13 0.16
N GLY A 46 -4.52 -10.16 -0.27
CA GLY A 46 -5.59 -9.51 0.47
C GLY A 46 -6.91 -9.54 -0.28
N THR A 47 -7.86 -8.76 0.21
CA THR A 47 -9.20 -8.63 -0.37
C THR A 47 -9.55 -7.16 -0.59
N PRO A 48 -10.09 -6.78 -1.75
CA PRO A 48 -10.62 -5.44 -1.96
C PRO A 48 -11.81 -5.19 -1.03
N GLY A 49 -11.98 -3.95 -0.62
CA GLY A 49 -13.04 -3.48 0.25
C GLY A 49 -13.60 -2.13 -0.18
N PRO A 50 -14.74 -1.72 0.40
CA PRO A 50 -15.33 -0.43 0.10
C PRO A 50 -14.46 0.72 0.60
N GLN A 51 -14.79 1.94 0.17
CA GLN A 51 -14.31 3.16 0.82
C GLN A 51 -14.65 3.10 2.32
N LEU A 52 -13.71 3.58 3.14
CA LEU A 52 -13.85 3.58 4.59
C LEU A 52 -14.27 4.97 5.08
N ASP A 53 -15.05 5.00 6.15
CA ASP A 53 -15.41 6.25 6.82
C ASP A 53 -14.37 6.62 7.88
N CYS A 54 -13.28 7.24 7.43
CA CYS A 54 -12.27 7.81 8.34
C CYS A 54 -11.63 9.08 7.75
N PRO A 55 -11.14 10.02 8.59
CA PRO A 55 -10.68 11.33 8.11
C PRO A 55 -9.59 11.28 7.04
N GLY A 56 -8.70 10.29 7.06
CA GLY A 56 -7.59 10.15 6.10
C GLY A 56 -7.86 9.21 4.92
N CYS A 57 -8.91 8.40 4.98
CA CYS A 57 -9.19 7.37 3.97
C CYS A 57 -10.35 7.72 3.03
N ARG A 58 -11.12 8.78 3.33
CA ARG A 58 -12.26 9.23 2.50
C ARG A 58 -11.86 9.73 1.11
N ASP A 59 -10.60 10.09 0.91
CA ASP A 59 -10.10 10.53 -0.40
C ASP A 59 -9.86 9.36 -1.37
N PHE A 60 -9.94 8.11 -0.88
CA PHE A 60 -9.72 6.90 -1.67
C PHE A 60 -11.04 6.21 -1.98
N PRO A 61 -11.30 5.81 -3.24
CA PRO A 61 -12.56 5.20 -3.66
C PRO A 61 -12.80 3.79 -3.07
N GLY A 62 -11.77 3.18 -2.50
CA GLY A 62 -11.82 1.83 -1.96
C GLY A 62 -10.70 1.54 -0.99
N SER A 63 -10.74 0.33 -0.43
CA SER A 63 -9.70 -0.19 0.45
C SER A 63 -9.18 -1.53 -0.05
N PHE A 64 -8.01 -1.91 0.44
CA PHE A 64 -7.46 -3.24 0.25
C PHE A 64 -7.02 -3.78 1.62
N ARG A 65 -7.70 -4.83 2.08
CA ARG A 65 -7.37 -5.50 3.34
C ARG A 65 -6.25 -6.50 3.10
N VAL A 66 -5.06 -6.20 3.58
CA VAL A 66 -3.87 -7.03 3.47
C VAL A 66 -3.99 -8.21 4.43
N SER A 67 -3.76 -9.41 3.92
CA SER A 67 -3.61 -10.64 4.71
C SER A 67 -2.17 -11.14 4.75
N GLU A 68 -1.35 -10.79 3.75
CA GLU A 68 0.05 -11.21 3.68
C GLU A 68 0.87 -10.26 2.79
N ILE A 69 2.12 -10.01 3.21
CA ILE A 69 3.13 -9.29 2.41
C ILE A 69 4.00 -10.37 1.74
N ILE A 70 3.85 -10.54 0.42
CA ILE A 70 4.60 -11.52 -0.37
C ILE A 70 6.00 -10.96 -0.70
N GLU A 71 6.04 -9.69 -1.13
CA GLU A 71 7.27 -9.00 -1.50
C GLU A 71 7.17 -7.53 -1.10
N TYR A 72 8.31 -6.95 -0.70
CA TYR A 72 8.43 -5.53 -0.39
C TYR A 72 9.87 -5.08 -0.63
N ARG A 73 10.09 -4.14 -1.55
CA ARG A 73 11.42 -3.63 -1.93
C ARG A 73 11.35 -2.21 -2.52
N LEU A 74 12.50 -1.64 -2.83
CA LEU A 74 12.57 -0.42 -3.65
C LEU A 74 11.88 -0.65 -5.00
N ALA A 75 11.16 0.38 -5.46
CA ALA A 75 10.61 0.38 -6.80
C ALA A 75 11.72 0.47 -7.85
N GLU A 76 11.58 -0.29 -8.94
CA GLU A 76 12.53 -0.36 -10.04
C GLU A 76 11.87 -0.04 -11.39
N ALA A 77 12.69 0.37 -12.36
CA ALA A 77 12.26 0.67 -13.72
C ALA A 77 11.83 -0.60 -14.46
N GLY A 78 10.59 -1.03 -14.25
CA GLY A 78 10.06 -2.29 -14.78
C GLY A 78 8.94 -2.87 -13.93
N ASP A 79 8.78 -2.39 -12.71
CA ASP A 79 7.65 -2.75 -11.87
C ASP A 79 6.33 -2.40 -12.54
N CYS A 80 5.34 -3.26 -12.35
CA CYS A 80 4.00 -3.13 -12.92
C CYS A 80 3.92 -3.13 -14.46
N ARG A 81 4.97 -3.58 -15.18
CA ARG A 81 4.93 -3.80 -16.64
C ARG A 81 4.37 -5.15 -17.06
#